data_AF-A0A7X3I2I6-F1
#
_entry.id   AF-A0A7X3I2I6-F1
#
_cell.length_a   1.000
_cell.length_b   1.000
_cell.length_c   1.000
_cell.angle_alpha   90.00
_cell.angle_beta   90.00
_cell.angle_gamma   90.00
#
_symmetry.space_group_name_H-M   'P 1'
#
loop_
_entity.id
_entity.type
_entity.pdbx_description
1 polymer ?
#
loop_
_entity_poly.entity_id
_entity_poly.type
_entity_poly.pdbx_seq_one_letter_code
_entity_poly.pdbx_strand_id
1 'polypeptide(L)'
;MLGYIEDFIKFSEINIDRNKQKELRRAGREREREGMFDDPRDEAQYRSQELENVEYRFEVSLKQRVRYAALAALITTIEWRLLALKKRASFEFPKHPNGTNETVHILGVFNEKTALGLESKIQLTEGLVKVRNCIVHAPGLLASYRFESQPRPVLASMEGIKASNINFLGESIAIERGFLEGVIEYIKQWLPELEKAISQQGLNRP
;
A
#
# COMPACT_ATOMS: atom_id res chain seq x y z
N MET A 1 -4.85 13.27 8.53
CA MET A 1 -5.16 11.91 8.04
C MET A 1 -3.95 11.24 7.39
N LEU A 2 -3.31 11.84 6.37
CA LEU A 2 -2.10 11.26 5.75
C LEU A 2 -0.97 10.98 6.77
N GLY A 3 -0.70 11.89 7.70
CA GLY A 3 0.30 11.66 8.77
C GLY A 3 -0.01 10.47 9.68
N TYR A 4 -1.29 10.15 9.92
CA TYR A 4 -1.65 8.97 10.72
C TYR A 4 -1.31 7.65 10.02
N ILE A 5 -1.28 7.63 8.69
CA ILE A 5 -0.92 6.45 7.91
C ILE A 5 0.60 6.23 8.00
N GLU A 6 1.38 7.31 7.90
CA GLU A 6 2.82 7.27 8.11
C GLU A 6 3.18 6.78 9.52
N ASP A 7 2.52 7.35 10.54
CA ASP A 7 2.67 6.90 11.93
C ASP A 7 2.29 5.43 12.10
N PHE A 8 1.22 4.98 11.44
CA PHE A 8 0.80 3.59 11.45
C PHE A 8 1.86 2.66 10.84
N ILE A 9 2.45 3.01 9.69
CA ILE A 9 3.51 2.20 9.06
C ILE A 9 4.70 2.11 10.01
N LYS A 10 5.19 3.27 10.47
CA LYS A 10 6.37 3.36 11.34
C LYS A 10 6.16 2.60 12.65
N PHE A 11 5.04 2.82 13.31
CA PHE A 11 4.70 2.13 14.56
C PHE A 11 4.59 0.62 14.34
N SER A 12 3.89 0.18 13.30
CA SER A 12 3.68 -1.24 13.02
C SER A 12 4.98 -1.95 12.68
N GLU A 13 5.80 -1.41 11.78
CA GLU A 13 7.07 -2.03 11.39
C GLU A 13 8.06 -2.12 12.56
N ILE A 14 8.18 -1.06 13.38
CA ILE A 14 9.04 -1.09 14.59
C ILE A 14 8.58 -2.18 15.57
N ASN A 15 7.27 -2.33 15.76
CA ASN A 15 6.74 -3.36 16.66
C ASN A 15 6.91 -4.78 16.10
N ILE A 16 6.78 -4.96 14.78
CA ILE A 16 7.09 -6.23 14.11
C ILE A 16 8.56 -6.59 14.34
N ASP A 17 9.50 -5.67 14.15
CA ASP A 17 10.92 -5.91 14.37
C ASP A 17 11.21 -6.27 15.85
N ARG A 18 10.60 -5.55 16.80
CA ARG A 18 10.72 -5.86 18.23
C ARG A 18 10.18 -7.25 18.58
N ASN A 19 9.04 -7.64 18.01
CA ASN A 19 8.43 -8.95 18.25
C ASN A 19 9.23 -10.06 17.57
N LYS A 20 9.81 -9.82 16.39
CA LYS A 20 10.77 -10.75 15.75
C LYS A 20 11.91 -11.08 16.70
N GLN A 21 12.53 -10.06 17.31
CA GLN A 21 13.66 -10.28 18.23
C GLN A 21 13.24 -11.07 19.49
N LYS A 22 12.01 -10.87 20.00
CA LYS A 22 11.50 -11.65 21.12
C LYS A 22 11.25 -13.11 20.73
N GLU A 23 10.66 -13.36 19.57
CA GLU A 23 10.37 -14.71 19.08
C GLU A 23 11.66 -15.46 18.74
N LEU A 24 12.65 -14.83 18.11
CA LEU A 24 13.96 -15.44 17.86
C LEU A 24 14.67 -15.83 19.17
N ARG A 25 14.61 -14.98 20.21
CA ARG A 25 15.13 -15.32 21.54
C ARG A 25 14.33 -16.41 22.25
N ARG A 26 13.03 -16.53 21.98
CA ARG A 26 12.21 -17.62 22.51
C ARG A 26 12.61 -18.94 21.86
N ALA A 27 12.59 -19.00 20.52
CA ALA A 27 13.01 -20.17 19.76
C ALA A 27 14.45 -20.60 20.10
N GLY A 28 15.36 -19.64 20.26
CA GLY A 28 16.74 -19.92 20.70
C GLY A 28 16.85 -20.51 22.11
N ARG A 29 16.00 -20.09 23.07
CA ARG A 29 15.99 -20.65 24.43
C ARG A 29 15.28 -22.00 24.53
N GLU A 30 14.25 -22.22 23.72
CA GLU A 30 13.61 -23.53 23.58
C GLU A 30 14.64 -24.54 23.02
N ARG A 31 15.46 -24.13 22.03
CA ARG A 31 16.60 -24.90 21.51
C ARG A 31 17.63 -25.29 22.58
N GLU A 32 17.90 -24.43 23.57
CA GLU A 32 18.84 -24.70 24.67
C GLU A 32 18.24 -25.57 25.79
N ARG A 33 16.92 -25.58 25.95
CA ARG A 33 16.22 -26.32 27.02
C ARG A 33 15.86 -27.75 26.62
N GLU A 34 15.61 -28.02 25.36
CA GLU A 34 15.16 -29.33 24.85
C GLU A 34 16.31 -30.30 24.53
N GLY A 35 17.27 -30.44 25.45
CA GLY A 35 18.33 -31.46 25.37
C GLY A 35 17.88 -32.90 25.66
N MET A 36 16.60 -33.26 25.45
CA MET A 36 16.02 -34.58 25.78
C MET A 36 14.96 -35.06 24.77
N PHE A 37 15.33 -35.25 23.50
CA PHE A 37 14.50 -35.98 22.53
C PHE A 37 15.38 -36.87 21.63
N ASP A 38 14.86 -38.05 21.27
CA ASP A 38 15.63 -39.26 20.90
C ASP A 38 15.84 -39.50 19.38
N ASP A 39 15.53 -38.57 18.45
CA ASP A 39 15.88 -38.76 17.02
C ASP A 39 16.50 -37.54 16.31
N PRO A 40 17.83 -37.52 16.10
CA PRO A 40 18.54 -36.41 15.49
C PRO A 40 18.32 -36.23 13.97
N ARG A 41 17.61 -37.14 13.27
CA ARG A 41 17.44 -37.09 11.81
C ARG A 41 16.23 -36.27 11.32
N ASP A 42 15.19 -36.09 12.14
CA ASP A 42 14.01 -35.25 11.82
C ASP A 42 14.10 -33.83 12.45
N GLU A 43 14.83 -33.68 13.57
CA GLU A 43 14.83 -32.45 14.36
C GLU A 43 15.62 -31.29 13.74
N ALA A 44 16.73 -31.58 13.04
CA ALA A 44 17.53 -30.53 12.43
C ALA A 44 16.75 -29.80 11.32
N GLN A 45 15.96 -30.54 10.54
CA GLN A 45 15.06 -29.98 9.54
C GLN A 45 13.90 -29.22 10.19
N TYR A 46 13.21 -29.82 11.17
CA TYR A 46 12.09 -29.15 11.85
C TYR A 46 12.51 -27.83 12.53
N ARG A 47 13.66 -27.79 13.20
CA ARG A 47 14.20 -26.59 13.86
C ARG A 47 14.66 -25.51 12.87
N SER A 48 15.24 -25.90 11.73
CA SER A 48 15.55 -24.95 10.66
C SER A 48 14.28 -24.32 10.08
N GLN A 49 13.23 -25.13 9.91
CA GLN A 49 11.93 -24.67 9.43
C GLN A 49 11.24 -23.71 10.40
N GLU A 50 11.36 -23.88 11.72
CA GLU A 50 10.80 -22.94 12.70
C GLU A 50 11.47 -21.56 12.64
N LEU A 51 12.81 -21.51 12.58
CA LEU A 51 13.54 -20.24 12.46
C LEU A 51 13.26 -19.56 11.12
N GLU A 52 13.29 -20.32 10.02
CA GLU A 52 12.95 -19.84 8.68
C GLU A 52 11.51 -19.33 8.63
N ASN A 53 10.57 -19.99 9.31
CA ASN A 53 9.17 -19.55 9.40
C ASN A 53 9.04 -18.25 10.21
N VAL A 54 9.75 -18.12 11.34
CA VAL A 54 9.78 -16.85 12.10
C VAL A 54 10.33 -15.72 11.21
N GLU A 55 11.45 -15.95 10.52
CA GLU A 55 12.02 -14.94 9.62
C GLU A 55 11.05 -14.57 8.50
N TYR A 56 10.47 -15.56 7.82
CA TYR A 56 9.49 -15.34 6.77
C TYR A 56 8.26 -14.58 7.27
N ARG A 57 7.68 -14.99 8.40
CA ARG A 57 6.49 -14.36 9.01
C ARG A 57 6.74 -12.88 9.29
N PHE A 58 7.87 -12.56 9.91
CA PHE A 58 8.15 -11.20 10.37
C PHE A 58 8.80 -10.30 9.32
N GLU A 59 9.62 -10.82 8.40
CA GLU A 59 10.28 -10.02 7.38
C GLU A 59 9.43 -9.83 6.12
N VAL A 60 8.58 -10.81 5.81
CA VAL A 60 7.80 -10.80 4.57
C VAL A 60 6.32 -10.63 4.87
N SER A 61 5.68 -11.63 5.48
CA SER A 61 4.21 -11.69 5.56
C SER A 61 3.60 -10.54 6.35
N LEU A 62 4.05 -10.30 7.58
CA LEU A 62 3.50 -9.25 8.44
C LEU A 62 3.80 -7.85 7.90
N LYS A 63 5.03 -7.59 7.43
CA LYS A 63 5.41 -6.29 6.86
C LYS A 63 4.62 -5.98 5.59
N GLN A 64 4.44 -6.95 4.69
CA GLN A 64 3.62 -6.75 3.49
C GLN A 64 2.15 -6.47 3.84
N ARG A 65 1.56 -7.16 4.81
CA ARG A 65 0.19 -6.87 5.28
C ARG A 65 0.03 -5.46 5.84
N VAL A 66 1.01 -4.97 6.61
CA VAL A 66 1.03 -3.59 7.09
C VAL A 66 1.05 -2.61 5.92
N ARG A 67 1.93 -2.82 4.95
CA ARG A 67 2.05 -1.96 3.76
C ARG A 67 0.78 -1.99 2.90
N TYR A 68 0.17 -3.16 2.72
CA TYR A 68 -1.11 -3.30 2.03
C TYR A 68 -2.22 -2.51 2.72
N ALA A 69 -2.34 -2.64 4.04
CA ALA A 69 -3.31 -1.88 4.83
C ALA A 69 -3.06 -0.37 4.73
N ALA A 70 -1.79 0.05 4.77
CA ALA A 70 -1.41 1.45 4.62
C ALA A 70 -1.73 2.01 3.23
N LEU A 71 -1.47 1.26 2.16
CA LEU A 71 -1.84 1.65 0.79
C LEU A 71 -3.36 1.78 0.64
N ALA A 72 -4.13 0.83 1.19
CA ALA A 72 -5.58 0.92 1.19
C ALA A 72 -6.06 2.18 1.92
N ALA A 73 -5.55 2.44 3.13
CA ALA A 73 -5.89 3.64 3.90
C ALA A 73 -5.50 4.94 3.18
N LEU A 74 -4.36 4.96 2.48
CA LEU A 74 -3.87 6.10 1.73
C LEU A 74 -4.84 6.46 0.59
N ILE A 75 -5.18 5.47 -0.24
CA ILE A 75 -6.08 5.66 -1.37
C ILE A 75 -7.48 6.06 -0.89
N THR A 76 -7.99 5.42 0.16
CA THR A 76 -9.27 5.80 0.77
C THR A 76 -9.27 7.24 1.30
N THR A 77 -8.16 7.71 1.88
CA THR A 77 -8.04 9.09 2.36
C THR A 77 -8.10 10.10 1.20
N ILE A 78 -7.42 9.82 0.10
CA ILE A 78 -7.44 10.64 -1.11
C ILE A 78 -8.85 10.65 -1.72
N GLU A 79 -9.47 9.48 -1.84
CA GLU A 79 -10.85 9.29 -2.29
C GLU A 79 -11.83 10.17 -1.52
N TRP A 80 -11.84 10.06 -0.19
CA TRP A 80 -12.73 10.84 0.65
C TRP A 80 -12.48 12.33 0.51
N ARG A 81 -11.21 12.74 0.42
CA ARG A 81 -10.89 14.16 0.25
C ARG A 81 -11.43 14.71 -1.07
N LEU A 82 -11.26 13.98 -2.15
CA LEU A 82 -11.70 14.39 -3.48
C LEU A 82 -13.22 14.35 -3.61
N LEU A 83 -13.89 13.35 -3.04
CA LEU A 83 -15.36 13.32 -2.98
C LEU A 83 -15.91 14.51 -2.19
N ALA A 84 -15.28 14.88 -1.06
CA ALA A 84 -15.65 16.05 -0.29
C ALA A 84 -15.42 17.37 -1.05
N LEU A 85 -14.38 17.44 -1.89
CA LEU A 85 -14.15 18.59 -2.78
C LEU A 85 -15.21 18.64 -3.89
N LYS A 86 -15.45 17.53 -4.60
CA LYS A 86 -16.49 17.41 -5.63
C LYS A 86 -17.86 17.85 -5.10
N LYS A 87 -18.25 17.39 -3.90
CA LYS A 87 -19.53 17.76 -3.28
C LYS A 87 -19.67 19.26 -3.05
N ARG A 88 -18.56 19.95 -2.78
CA ARG A 88 -18.52 21.40 -2.56
C ARG A 88 -18.31 22.19 -3.85
N ALA A 89 -18.14 21.55 -4.99
CA ALA A 89 -17.84 22.27 -6.23
C ALA A 89 -18.97 23.22 -6.64
N SER A 90 -18.61 24.42 -7.09
CA SER A 90 -19.54 25.44 -7.58
C SER A 90 -20.02 25.20 -9.01
N PHE A 91 -19.46 24.20 -9.69
CA PHE A 91 -19.79 23.82 -11.06
C PHE A 91 -20.34 22.40 -11.15
N GLU A 92 -21.01 22.11 -12.26
CA GLU A 92 -21.47 20.75 -12.56
C GLU A 92 -20.31 19.87 -13.03
N PHE A 93 -20.14 18.72 -12.38
CA PHE A 93 -19.14 17.75 -12.80
C PHE A 93 -19.56 17.08 -14.10
N PRO A 94 -18.66 16.93 -15.09
CA PRO A 94 -18.94 16.18 -16.30
C PRO A 94 -19.24 14.72 -15.98
N LYS A 95 -20.01 14.09 -16.87
CA LYS A 95 -20.41 12.68 -16.75
C LYS A 95 -19.18 11.80 -16.54
N HIS A 96 -19.27 10.92 -15.56
CA HIS A 96 -18.21 9.96 -15.26
C HIS A 96 -17.99 9.01 -16.45
N PRO A 97 -16.77 8.94 -17.02
CA PRO A 97 -16.48 8.03 -18.13
C PRO A 97 -16.55 6.57 -17.69
N ASN A 98 -17.06 5.71 -18.56
CA ASN A 98 -17.10 4.27 -18.30
C ASN A 98 -15.67 3.71 -18.17
N GLY A 99 -15.44 2.86 -17.17
CA GLY A 99 -14.16 2.19 -16.94
C GLY A 99 -13.07 3.07 -16.31
N THR A 100 -13.31 4.36 -16.08
CA THR A 100 -12.41 5.22 -15.32
C THR A 100 -12.70 5.10 -13.82
N ASN A 101 -11.68 5.22 -12.98
CA ASN A 101 -11.88 5.29 -11.54
C ASN A 101 -12.37 6.69 -11.12
N GLU A 102 -13.35 6.77 -10.21
CA GLU A 102 -13.96 8.06 -9.83
C GLU A 102 -12.94 9.05 -9.25
N THR A 103 -11.97 8.59 -8.46
CA THR A 103 -10.90 9.42 -7.89
C THR A 103 -10.07 10.07 -8.98
N VAL A 104 -9.69 9.30 -9.99
CA VAL A 104 -8.90 9.74 -11.15
C VAL A 104 -9.70 10.73 -11.98
N HIS A 105 -10.99 10.45 -12.21
CA HIS A 105 -11.91 11.37 -12.88
C HIS A 105 -12.01 12.72 -12.15
N ILE A 106 -12.21 12.70 -10.83
CA ILE A 106 -12.32 13.91 -10.03
C ILE A 106 -11.04 14.75 -10.10
N LEU A 107 -9.88 14.11 -9.97
CA LEU A 107 -8.61 14.81 -10.12
C LEU A 107 -8.44 15.41 -11.51
N GLY A 108 -8.79 14.68 -12.57
CA GLY A 108 -8.72 15.18 -13.95
C GLY A 108 -9.55 16.45 -14.13
N VAL A 109 -10.81 16.42 -13.70
CA VAL A 109 -11.71 17.59 -13.78
C VAL A 109 -11.17 18.78 -13.00
N PHE A 110 -10.69 18.58 -11.76
CA PHE A 110 -10.14 19.70 -11.00
C PHE A 110 -8.81 20.20 -11.58
N ASN A 111 -7.97 19.32 -12.12
CA ASN A 111 -6.72 19.71 -12.78
C ASN A 111 -7.01 20.57 -14.02
N GLU A 112 -7.99 20.20 -14.84
CA GLU A 112 -8.44 21.00 -15.98
C GLU A 112 -8.96 22.37 -15.55
N LYS A 113 -9.77 22.42 -14.49
CA LYS A 113 -10.34 23.69 -13.99
C LYS A 113 -9.29 24.60 -13.36
N THR A 114 -8.32 24.03 -12.65
CA THR A 114 -7.30 24.78 -11.91
C THR A 114 -6.04 25.08 -12.71
N ALA A 115 -5.81 24.36 -13.82
CA ALA A 115 -4.61 24.41 -14.65
C ALA A 115 -3.30 24.17 -13.86
N LEU A 116 -3.33 23.27 -12.87
CA LEU A 116 -2.19 23.01 -11.99
C LEU A 116 -1.12 22.06 -12.58
N GLY A 117 -1.37 21.41 -13.71
CA GLY A 117 -0.40 20.49 -14.33
C GLY A 117 -0.13 19.25 -13.47
N LEU A 118 -1.20 18.61 -12.99
CA LEU A 118 -1.15 17.47 -12.08
C LEU A 118 -1.11 16.11 -12.80
N GLU A 119 -0.79 16.06 -14.10
CA GLU A 119 -0.92 14.84 -14.92
C GLU A 119 -0.12 13.66 -14.34
N SER A 120 1.12 13.89 -13.92
CA SER A 120 1.94 12.85 -13.29
C SER A 120 1.41 12.40 -11.93
N LYS A 121 0.73 13.28 -11.18
CA LYS A 121 0.14 12.98 -9.87
C LYS A 121 -1.13 12.13 -10.06
N ILE A 122 -1.89 12.42 -11.12
CA ILE A 122 -3.07 11.65 -11.53
C ILE A 122 -2.64 10.25 -11.96
N GLN A 123 -1.61 10.12 -12.80
CA GLN A 123 -1.08 8.82 -13.25
C GLN A 123 -0.57 7.99 -12.07
N LEU A 124 0.17 8.61 -11.14
CA LEU A 124 0.61 7.94 -9.91
C LEU A 124 -0.60 7.42 -9.10
N THR A 125 -1.60 8.27 -8.88
CA THR A 125 -2.81 7.90 -8.13
C THR A 125 -3.56 6.77 -8.81
N GLU A 126 -3.73 6.81 -10.13
CA GLU A 126 -4.35 5.73 -10.89
C GLU A 126 -3.59 4.41 -10.76
N GLY A 127 -2.26 4.46 -10.87
CA GLY A 127 -1.40 3.29 -10.68
C GLY A 127 -1.59 2.66 -9.31
N LEU A 128 -1.56 3.48 -8.25
CA LEU A 128 -1.76 3.02 -6.88
C LEU A 128 -3.17 2.46 -6.65
N VAL A 129 -4.21 3.03 -7.28
CA VAL A 129 -5.57 2.47 -7.24
C VAL A 129 -5.61 1.07 -7.85
N LYS A 130 -4.97 0.84 -9.01
CA LYS A 130 -4.91 -0.49 -9.65
C LYS A 130 -4.24 -1.52 -8.75
N VAL A 131 -3.11 -1.15 -8.14
CA VAL A 131 -2.38 -1.98 -7.15
C VAL A 131 -3.27 -2.27 -5.94
N ARG A 132 -3.89 -1.24 -5.35
CA ARG A 132 -4.80 -1.37 -4.21
C ARG A 132 -5.95 -2.32 -4.51
N ASN A 133 -6.56 -2.23 -5.70
CA ASN A 133 -7.69 -3.09 -6.07
C ASN A 133 -7.27 -4.56 -6.13
N CYS A 134 -6.09 -4.87 -6.66
CA CYS A 134 -5.54 -6.24 -6.62
C CYS A 134 -5.30 -6.71 -5.18
N ILE A 135 -4.77 -5.84 -4.31
CA ILE A 135 -4.54 -6.14 -2.90
C ILE A 135 -5.85 -6.45 -2.15
N VAL A 136 -6.87 -5.62 -2.35
CA VAL A 136 -8.15 -5.74 -1.63
C VAL A 136 -8.98 -6.93 -2.12
N HIS A 137 -8.96 -7.20 -3.42
CA HIS A 137 -9.84 -8.23 -4.01
C HIS A 137 -9.18 -9.59 -4.22
N ALA A 138 -7.85 -9.67 -4.21
CA ALA A 138 -7.11 -10.91 -4.45
C ALA A 138 -5.88 -11.05 -3.53
N PRO A 139 -5.94 -10.59 -2.27
CA PRO A 139 -4.79 -10.45 -1.36
C PRO A 139 -3.41 -10.15 -1.96
N GLY A 140 -3.36 -9.40 -3.07
CA GLY A 140 -2.14 -9.09 -3.81
C GLY A 140 -1.63 -10.20 -4.75
N LEU A 141 -2.27 -11.37 -4.79
CA LEU A 141 -1.99 -12.47 -5.73
C LEU A 141 -2.49 -12.12 -7.13
N LEU A 142 -1.56 -12.02 -8.08
CA LEU A 142 -1.86 -11.56 -9.44
C LEU A 142 -2.77 -12.54 -10.19
N ALA A 143 -2.43 -13.83 -10.16
CA ALA A 143 -3.17 -14.88 -10.87
C ALA A 143 -4.62 -15.06 -10.39
N SER A 144 -4.94 -14.62 -9.17
CA SER A 144 -6.30 -14.70 -8.61
C SER A 144 -7.12 -13.43 -8.85
N TYR A 145 -6.53 -12.38 -9.43
CA TYR A 145 -7.21 -11.12 -9.65
C TYR A 145 -7.87 -11.07 -11.03
N ARG A 146 -9.20 -10.88 -11.06
CA ARG A 146 -9.99 -10.80 -12.30
C ARG A 146 -9.44 -9.80 -13.34
N PHE A 147 -8.77 -8.74 -12.88
CA PHE A 147 -8.20 -7.71 -13.73
C PHE A 147 -6.66 -7.68 -13.67
N GLU A 148 -6.03 -8.86 -13.59
CA GLU A 148 -4.57 -9.05 -13.51
C GLU A 148 -3.75 -8.18 -14.48
N SER A 149 -4.25 -7.95 -15.69
CA SER A 149 -3.57 -7.12 -16.70
C SER A 149 -3.44 -5.65 -16.31
N GLN A 150 -4.21 -5.15 -15.35
CA GLN A 150 -4.20 -3.75 -14.92
C GLN A 150 -3.01 -3.38 -14.00
N PRO A 151 -2.69 -4.12 -12.93
CA PRO A 151 -1.54 -3.81 -12.08
C PRO A 151 -0.20 -4.09 -12.78
N ARG A 152 -0.11 -5.07 -13.69
CA ARG A 152 1.18 -5.48 -14.30
C ARG A 152 1.99 -4.34 -14.92
N PRO A 153 1.42 -3.44 -15.75
CA PRO A 153 2.14 -2.28 -16.27
C PRO A 153 2.66 -1.36 -15.16
N VAL A 154 1.87 -1.17 -14.09
CA VAL A 154 2.25 -0.33 -12.94
C VAL A 154 3.46 -0.94 -12.23
N LEU A 155 3.44 -2.25 -11.99
CA LEU A 155 4.53 -2.98 -11.35
C LEU A 155 5.82 -2.99 -12.18
N ALA A 156 5.73 -2.79 -13.50
CA ALA A 156 6.88 -2.71 -14.38
C ALA A 156 7.51 -1.32 -14.41
N SER A 157 6.73 -0.26 -14.15
CA SER A 157 7.18 1.12 -14.30
C SER A 157 7.38 1.88 -12.98
N MET A 158 6.78 1.42 -11.88
CA MET A 158 6.80 2.13 -10.59
C MET A 158 7.85 1.53 -9.65
N GLU A 159 8.96 2.23 -9.46
CA GLU A 159 9.99 1.82 -8.50
C GLU A 159 9.42 1.76 -7.08
N GLY A 160 9.76 0.70 -6.33
CA GLY A 160 9.27 0.46 -4.97
C GLY A 160 8.00 -0.40 -4.86
N ILE A 161 7.35 -0.77 -5.97
CA ILE A 161 6.32 -1.83 -6.00
C ILE A 161 6.65 -2.80 -7.14
N LYS A 162 6.67 -4.11 -6.86
CA LYS A 162 7.00 -5.13 -7.86
C LYS A 162 6.17 -6.39 -7.75
N ALA A 163 6.11 -7.16 -8.82
CA ALA A 163 5.67 -8.55 -8.75
C ALA A 163 6.77 -9.40 -8.09
N SER A 164 6.40 -10.26 -7.16
CA SER A 164 7.33 -11.06 -6.36
C SER A 164 6.71 -12.37 -5.91
N ASN A 165 7.49 -13.43 -5.94
CA ASN A 165 7.11 -14.74 -5.39
C ASN A 165 7.70 -14.97 -3.98
N ILE A 166 8.06 -13.89 -3.27
CA ILE A 166 8.69 -13.98 -1.95
C ILE A 166 7.78 -14.64 -0.90
N ASN A 167 6.47 -14.71 -1.15
CA ASN A 167 5.50 -15.24 -0.19
C ASN A 167 5.18 -16.74 -0.34
N PHE A 168 5.80 -17.44 -1.31
CA PHE A 168 5.57 -18.86 -1.63
C PHE A 168 4.12 -19.24 -1.99
N LEU A 169 3.21 -18.27 -2.11
CA LEU A 169 1.81 -18.46 -2.50
C LEU A 169 1.58 -18.18 -4.00
N GLY A 170 2.66 -17.86 -4.72
CA GLY A 170 2.63 -17.45 -6.13
C GLY A 170 3.05 -15.99 -6.31
N GLU A 171 3.01 -15.54 -7.58
CA GLU A 171 3.37 -14.16 -7.92
C GLU A 171 2.38 -13.17 -7.28
N SER A 172 2.91 -12.31 -6.42
CA SER A 172 2.16 -11.36 -5.61
C SER A 172 2.78 -9.96 -5.65
N ILE A 173 2.00 -8.94 -5.30
CA ILE A 173 2.48 -7.58 -5.19
C ILE A 173 3.39 -7.45 -3.96
N ALA A 174 4.63 -7.04 -4.13
CA ALA A 174 5.50 -6.66 -3.01
C ALA A 174 5.69 -5.15 -3.01
N ILE A 175 5.41 -4.52 -1.86
CA ILE A 175 5.69 -3.11 -1.62
C ILE A 175 7.00 -3.02 -0.84
N GLU A 176 7.95 -2.25 -1.34
CA GLU A 176 9.24 -2.04 -0.70
C GLU A 176 9.12 -1.14 0.53
N ARG A 177 10.11 -1.24 1.42
CA ARG A 177 10.17 -0.42 2.63
C ARG A 177 10.40 1.04 2.24
N GLY A 178 9.71 1.98 2.88
CA GLY A 178 9.89 3.41 2.65
C GLY A 178 9.17 3.96 1.41
N PHE A 179 8.69 3.09 0.51
CA PHE A 179 8.00 3.52 -0.71
C PHE A 179 6.73 4.31 -0.38
N LEU A 180 5.87 3.78 0.49
CA LEU A 180 4.58 4.43 0.81
C LEU A 180 4.79 5.73 1.59
N GLU A 181 5.80 5.79 2.45
CA GLU A 181 6.19 7.01 3.16
C GLU A 181 6.63 8.09 2.16
N GLY A 182 7.44 7.75 1.15
CA GLY A 182 7.80 8.67 0.07
C GLY A 182 6.59 9.16 -0.73
N VAL A 183 5.65 8.26 -1.05
CA VAL A 183 4.37 8.63 -1.70
C VAL A 183 3.53 9.55 -0.82
N ILE A 184 3.45 9.28 0.48
CA ILE A 184 2.70 10.11 1.44
C ILE A 184 3.27 11.53 1.47
N GLU A 185 4.59 11.67 1.57
CA GLU A 185 5.27 12.97 1.54
C GLU A 185 5.00 13.72 0.22
N TYR A 186 5.06 13.01 -0.90
CA TYR A 186 4.74 13.59 -2.19
C TYR A 186 3.28 14.08 -2.28
N ILE A 187 2.32 13.33 -1.73
CA ILE A 187 0.91 13.70 -1.73
C ILE A 187 0.61 14.87 -0.79
N LYS A 188 1.32 14.96 0.34
CA LYS A 188 1.21 16.11 1.26
C LYS A 188 1.58 17.43 0.60
N GLN A 189 2.34 17.43 -0.50
CA GLN A 189 2.70 18.63 -1.23
C GLN A 189 1.56 19.12 -2.12
N TRP A 190 1.07 18.27 -3.04
CA TRP A 190 0.14 18.75 -4.08
C TRP A 190 -1.33 18.73 -3.69
N LEU A 191 -1.77 17.85 -2.77
CA LEU A 191 -3.20 17.76 -2.42
C LEU A 191 -3.72 19.02 -1.72
N PRO A 192 -2.98 19.64 -0.77
CA PRO A 192 -3.34 20.95 -0.22
C PRO A 192 -3.28 22.07 -1.25
N GLU A 193 -2.31 22.03 -2.18
CA GLU A 193 -2.20 23.02 -3.27
C GLU A 193 -3.42 22.97 -4.19
N LEU A 194 -3.89 21.77 -4.53
CA LEU A 194 -5.13 21.57 -5.28
C LEU A 194 -6.31 22.23 -4.57
N GLU A 195 -6.51 21.93 -3.29
CA GLU A 195 -7.61 22.52 -2.53
C GLU A 195 -7.51 24.05 -2.42
N LYS A 196 -6.30 24.57 -2.21
CA LYS A 196 -6.04 26.01 -2.19
C LYS A 196 -6.41 26.65 -3.53
N ALA A 197 -5.99 26.05 -4.65
CA ALA A 197 -6.32 26.56 -5.98
C ALA A 197 -7.84 26.53 -6.24
N ILE A 198 -8.52 25.45 -5.88
CA ILE A 198 -9.98 25.36 -5.99
C ILE A 198 -10.66 26.48 -5.20
N SER A 199 -10.21 26.74 -3.97
CA SER A 199 -10.75 27.82 -3.13
C SER A 199 -10.50 29.21 -3.73
N GLN A 200 -9.25 29.49 -4.12
CA GLN A 200 -8.84 30.80 -4.64
C GLN A 200 -9.51 31.15 -5.98
N GLN A 201 -9.84 30.14 -6.78
CA GLN A 201 -10.53 30.33 -8.07
C GLN A 201 -12.06 30.33 -7.94
N GLY A 202 -12.62 30.27 -6.72
CA GLY A 202 -14.08 30.25 -6.52
C GLY A 202 -14.76 28.98 -7.04
N LEU A 203 -14.00 27.89 -7.17
CA LEU A 203 -14.49 26.60 -7.68
C LEU A 203 -15.21 25.78 -6.60
N ASN A 204 -15.30 26.29 -5.38
CA ASN A 204 -16.12 25.75 -4.30
C ASN A 204 -17.28 26.70 -3.96
N ARG A 205 -18.41 26.12 -3.58
CA ARG A 205 -19.54 26.82 -2.96
C ARG A 205 -19.12 27.33 -1.57
N PRO A 206 -19.63 28.50 -1.15
CA PRO A 206 -19.42 29.01 0.20
C PRO A 206 -19.96 28.06 1.27
#